data_AF-A0ABD4XW21-F1
#
_entry.id   AF-A0ABD4XW21-F1
#
_cell.length_a   1.000
_cell.length_b   1.000
_cell.length_c   1.000
_cell.angle_alpha   90.00
_cell.angle_beta   90.00
_cell.angle_gamma   90.00
#
_symmetry.space_group_name_H-M   'P 1'
#
loop_
_entity.id
_entity.type
_entity.pdbx_description
1 polymer ?
#
loop_
_entity_poly.entity_id
_entity_poly.type
_entity_poly.pdbx_seq_one_letter_code
_entity_poly.pdbx_strand_id
1 'polypeptide(L)'
;MESFEPLFSQAERSLSEGAELLGLISRSSRLDPGQKDRLSTAVSRLVERIALNGRLLIESLGSGDTATTRKVAVILGRHLELAQQTLPAISSRISGVLHA
;
A
#
# COMPACT_ATOMS: atom_id res chain seq x y z
N MET A 1 18.79 15.61 -11.95
CA MET A 1 18.51 14.31 -11.31
C MET A 1 17.01 14.14 -11.26
N GLU A 2 16.50 12.99 -11.68
CA GLU A 2 15.09 12.62 -11.49
C GLU A 2 14.84 12.47 -9.98
N SER A 3 13.83 13.15 -9.45
CA SER A 3 13.53 13.11 -8.01
C SER A 3 12.55 11.98 -7.74
N PHE A 4 12.96 11.02 -6.90
CA PHE A 4 12.10 9.92 -6.43
C PHE A 4 11.35 10.27 -5.13
N GLU A 5 11.56 11.47 -4.59
CA GLU A 5 10.90 11.97 -3.38
C GLU A 5 9.38 11.77 -3.41
N PRO A 6 8.66 12.08 -4.52
CA PRO A 6 7.20 11.88 -4.56
C PRO A 6 6.80 10.41 -4.40
N LEU A 7 7.59 9.46 -4.92
CA LEU A 7 7.31 8.03 -4.75
C LEU A 7 7.51 7.59 -3.30
N PHE A 8 8.54 8.10 -2.63
CA PHE A 8 8.77 7.79 -1.22
C PHE A 8 7.68 8.36 -0.31
N SER A 9 7.30 9.63 -0.50
CA SER A 9 6.21 10.23 0.29
C SER A 9 4.86 9.52 0.05
N GLN A 10 4.58 9.11 -1.18
CA GLN A 10 3.36 8.34 -1.48
C GLN A 10 3.40 6.93 -0.90
N ALA A 11 4.57 6.27 -0.92
CA ALA A 11 4.75 4.97 -0.30
C ALA A 11 4.53 5.04 1.21
N GLU A 12 5.18 5.99 1.90
CA GLU A 12 5.00 6.20 3.34
C GLU A 12 3.52 6.39 3.70
N ARG A 13 2.83 7.27 2.97
CA ARG A 13 1.38 7.48 3.16
C ARG A 13 0.58 6.19 2.95
N SER A 14 0.80 5.48 1.84
CA SER A 14 0.07 4.25 1.52
C SER A 14 0.30 3.14 2.54
N LEU A 15 1.52 3.04 3.08
CA LEU A 15 1.87 2.08 4.14
C LEU A 15 1.15 2.45 5.46
N SER A 16 1.13 3.73 5.82
CA SER A 16 0.40 4.22 7.01
C SER A 16 -1.11 3.96 6.90
N GLU A 17 -1.73 4.36 5.78
CA GLU A 17 -3.15 4.12 5.51
C GLU A 17 -3.49 2.61 5.52
N GLY A 18 -2.62 1.78 4.93
CA GLY A 18 -2.78 0.34 4.94
C GLY A 18 -2.74 -0.25 6.36
N ALA A 19 -1.82 0.22 7.22
CA ALA A 19 -1.71 -0.22 8.61
C ALA A 19 -2.94 0.18 9.43
N GLU A 20 -3.42 1.42 9.28
CA GLU A 20 -4.65 1.90 9.91
C GLU A 20 -5.85 1.04 9.51
N LEU A 21 -5.96 0.75 8.21
CA LEU A 21 -7.06 -0.05 7.65
C LEU A 21 -7.05 -1.49 8.16
N LEU A 22 -5.88 -2.13 8.27
CA LEU A 22 -5.74 -3.45 8.91
C LEU A 22 -6.23 -3.42 10.37
N GLY A 23 -5.91 -2.34 11.10
CA GLY A 23 -6.43 -2.11 12.45
C GLY A 23 -7.95 -1.99 12.49
N LEU A 24 -8.55 -1.26 11.53
CA LEU A 24 -10.00 -1.12 11.41
C LEU A 24 -10.70 -2.46 11.08
N ILE A 25 -10.16 -3.22 10.12
CA ILE A 25 -10.68 -4.54 9.74
C ILE A 25 -10.69 -5.48 10.96
N SER A 26 -9.58 -5.53 11.69
CA SER A 26 -9.42 -6.40 12.86
C SER A 26 -10.46 -6.08 13.95
N ARG A 27 -10.63 -4.79 14.28
CA ARG A 27 -11.54 -4.33 15.34
C ARG A 27 -13.02 -4.28 14.94
N SER A 28 -13.36 -4.36 13.67
CA SER A 28 -14.76 -4.30 13.23
C SER A 28 -15.55 -5.51 13.72
N SER A 29 -16.58 -5.31 14.54
CA SER A 29 -17.48 -6.39 14.99
C SER A 29 -18.53 -6.79 13.95
N ARG A 30 -18.71 -5.98 12.91
CA ARG A 30 -19.75 -6.17 11.88
C ARG A 30 -19.28 -6.99 10.68
N LEU A 31 -17.97 -7.17 10.52
CA LEU A 31 -17.40 -8.03 9.48
C LEU A 31 -17.35 -9.47 9.98
N ASP A 32 -17.85 -10.40 9.17
CA ASP A 32 -17.67 -11.83 9.45
C ASP A 32 -16.20 -12.24 9.30
N PRO A 33 -15.76 -13.36 9.91
CA PRO A 33 -14.37 -13.79 9.87
C PRO A 33 -13.81 -13.95 8.45
N GLY A 34 -14.61 -14.43 7.49
CA GLY A 34 -14.19 -14.61 6.10
C GLY A 34 -14.08 -13.30 5.33
N GLN A 35 -14.86 -12.27 5.68
CA GLN A 35 -14.67 -10.91 5.18
C GLN A 35 -13.40 -10.28 5.76
N LYS A 36 -13.15 -10.43 7.06
CA LYS A 36 -11.93 -9.93 7.70
C LYS A 36 -10.68 -10.51 7.05
N ASP A 37 -10.64 -11.82 6.87
CA ASP A 37 -9.49 -12.51 6.28
C ASP A 37 -9.21 -12.04 4.85
N ARG A 38 -10.25 -11.96 4.00
CA ARG A 38 -10.13 -11.49 2.63
C ARG A 38 -9.64 -10.04 2.54
N LEU A 39 -10.22 -9.15 3.34
CA LEU A 39 -9.84 -7.72 3.34
C LEU A 39 -8.42 -7.54 3.89
N SER A 40 -8.08 -8.18 5.00
CA SER A 40 -6.74 -8.12 5.58
C SER A 40 -5.70 -8.65 4.60
N THR A 41 -5.96 -9.80 3.97
CA THR A 41 -5.06 -10.38 2.97
C THR A 41 -4.86 -9.43 1.78
N ALA A 42 -5.92 -8.79 1.28
CA ALA A 42 -5.82 -7.86 0.17
C ALA A 42 -4.96 -6.63 0.52
N VAL A 43 -5.18 -6.04 1.70
CA VAL A 43 -4.43 -4.87 2.17
C VAL A 43 -2.98 -5.24 2.47
N SER A 44 -2.71 -6.33 3.19
CA SER A 44 -1.36 -6.79 3.52
C SER A 44 -0.53 -7.03 2.27
N ARG A 45 -1.08 -7.74 1.26
CA ARG A 45 -0.36 -8.00 0.00
C ARG A 45 0.02 -6.71 -0.74
N LEU A 46 -0.84 -5.70 -0.70
CA LEU A 46 -0.57 -4.42 -1.35
C LEU A 46 0.53 -3.64 -0.62
N VAL A 47 0.41 -3.52 0.71
CA VAL A 47 1.38 -2.87 1.59
C VAL A 47 2.76 -3.53 1.50
N GLU A 48 2.82 -4.87 1.55
CA GLU A 48 4.07 -5.63 1.41
C GLU A 48 4.76 -5.35 0.06
N ARG A 49 4.00 -5.32 -1.04
CA ARG A 49 4.54 -5.01 -2.36
C ARG A 49 5.09 -3.59 -2.44
N ILE A 50 4.42 -2.61 -1.83
CA ILE A 50 4.90 -1.23 -1.76
C ILE A 50 6.20 -1.17 -0.96
N ALA A 51 6.23 -1.79 0.23
CA ALA A 51 7.41 -1.80 1.09
C ALA A 51 8.62 -2.47 0.41
N LEU A 52 8.42 -3.62 -0.23
CA LEU A 52 9.49 -4.34 -0.92
C LEU A 52 10.06 -3.54 -2.11
N ASN A 53 9.20 -2.92 -2.93
CA ASN A 53 9.66 -2.09 -4.05
C ASN A 53 10.29 -0.79 -3.58
N GLY A 54 9.78 -0.16 -2.51
CA GLY A 54 10.40 1.02 -1.90
C GLY A 54 11.81 0.72 -1.40
N ARG A 55 11.99 -0.42 -0.71
CA ARG A 55 13.31 -0.87 -0.25
C ARG A 55 14.26 -1.14 -1.41
N LEU A 56 13.80 -1.87 -2.43
CA LEU A 56 14.61 -2.19 -3.60
C LEU A 56 15.04 -0.91 -4.36
N LEU A 57 14.18 0.11 -4.40
CA LEU A 57 14.51 1.40 -4.99
C LEU A 57 15.62 2.12 -4.21
N ILE A 58 15.57 2.10 -2.87
CA ILE A 58 16.63 2.66 -2.01
C ILE A 58 17.95 1.93 -2.26
N GLU A 59 17.92 0.59 -2.29
CA GLU A 59 19.11 -0.24 -2.52
C GLU A 59 19.72 -0.02 -3.91
N SER A 60 18.89 0.10 -4.96
CA SER A 60 19.38 0.36 -6.32
C SER A 60 19.95 1.78 -6.48
N LEU A 61 19.39 2.77 -5.76
CA LEU A 61 19.93 4.13 -5.72
C LEU A 61 21.30 4.17 -5.02
N GLY A 62 21.43 3.49 -3.88
CA GLY A 62 22.68 3.44 -3.12
C GLY A 62 23.82 2.70 -3.83
N SER A 63 23.49 1.74 -4.70
CA SER A 63 24.46 0.99 -5.52
C SER A 63 24.75 1.63 -6.89
N GLY A 64 24.00 2.65 -7.30
CA GLY A 64 24.13 3.27 -8.62
C GLY A 64 23.58 2.43 -9.78
N ASP A 65 22.82 1.35 -9.51
CA ASP A 65 22.17 0.54 -10.54
C ASP A 65 20.97 1.30 -11.13
N THR A 66 21.26 2.12 -12.14
CA THR A 66 20.26 2.94 -12.82
C THR A 66 19.22 2.11 -13.58
N ALA A 67 19.58 0.90 -14.05
CA ALA A 67 18.67 0.04 -14.80
C ALA A 67 17.59 -0.55 -13.88
N THR A 68 17.99 -1.05 -12.71
CA THR A 68 17.06 -1.53 -11.68
C THR A 68 16.26 -0.37 -11.10
N THR A 69 16.90 0.77 -10.79
CA THR A 69 16.22 1.96 -10.27
C THR A 69 15.03 2.36 -11.13
N ARG A 70 15.21 2.50 -12.46
CA ARG A 70 14.12 2.87 -13.36
C ARG A 70 12.98 1.84 -13.36
N LYS A 71 13.31 0.55 -13.42
CA LYS A 71 12.30 -0.53 -13.43
C LYS A 71 11.48 -0.54 -12.14
N VAL A 72 12.17 -0.44 -11.00
CA VAL A 72 11.54 -0.50 -9.68
C VAL A 72 10.71 0.75 -9.43
N ALA A 73 11.16 1.93 -9.86
CA ALA A 73 10.37 3.15 -9.79
C ALA A 73 9.03 3.02 -10.54
N VAL A 74 9.04 2.45 -11.76
CA VAL A 74 7.81 2.19 -12.53
C VAL A 74 6.89 1.19 -11.82
N ILE A 75 7.45 0.11 -11.28
CA ILE A 75 6.67 -0.91 -10.57
C ILE A 75 6.06 -0.33 -9.29
N LEU A 76 6.85 0.44 -8.52
CA LEU A 76 6.38 1.13 -7.32
C LEU A 76 5.24 2.10 -7.67
N GLY A 77 5.41 2.93 -8.70
CA GLY A 77 4.37 3.87 -9.16
C GLY A 77 3.04 3.17 -9.45
N ARG A 78 3.05 2.03 -10.15
CA ARG A 78 1.83 1.25 -10.42
C ARG A 78 1.17 0.70 -9.16
N HIS A 79 1.95 0.27 -8.17
CA HIS A 79 1.40 -0.19 -6.89
C HIS A 79 0.82 0.97 -6.08
N LEU A 80 1.42 2.15 -6.14
CA LEU A 80 0.91 3.36 -5.51
C LEU A 80 -0.40 3.83 -6.13
N GLU A 81 -0.50 3.83 -7.47
CA GLU A 81 -1.77 4.11 -8.18
C GLU A 81 -2.87 3.13 -7.76
N LEU A 82 -2.54 1.83 -7.64
CA LEU A 82 -3.49 0.83 -7.17
C LEU A 82 -3.89 1.07 -5.71
N ALA A 83 -2.95 1.44 -4.83
CA ALA A 83 -3.24 1.76 -3.43
C ALA A 83 -4.15 2.99 -3.29
N GLN A 84 -3.89 4.04 -4.07
CA GLN A 84 -4.70 5.25 -4.09
C GLN A 84 -6.17 4.98 -4.45
N GLN A 85 -6.43 3.95 -5.25
CA GLN A 85 -7.79 3.52 -5.59
C GLN A 85 -8.36 2.54 -4.55
N THR A 86 -7.55 1.59 -4.10
CA THR A 86 -8.01 0.43 -3.33
C THR A 86 -8.22 0.75 -1.85
N LEU A 87 -7.27 1.46 -1.21
CA LEU A 87 -7.34 1.72 0.22
C LEU A 87 -8.56 2.59 0.59
N PRO A 88 -8.88 3.68 -0.15
CA PRO A 88 -10.08 4.46 0.14
C PRO A 88 -11.37 3.68 -0.10
N ALA A 89 -11.42 2.84 -1.15
CA ALA A 89 -12.58 2.01 -1.45
C ALA A 89 -12.87 0.98 -0.35
N ILE A 90 -11.82 0.33 0.18
CA ILE A 90 -11.97 -0.60 1.31
C ILE A 90 -12.38 0.15 2.59
N SER A 91 -11.75 1.30 2.87
CA SER A 91 -12.10 2.15 4.01
C SER A 91 -13.57 2.57 3.96
N SER A 92 -14.04 3.06 2.81
CA SER A 92 -15.45 3.42 2.59
C SER A 92 -16.39 2.23 2.79
N ARG A 93 -16.03 1.04 2.30
CA ARG A 93 -16.82 -0.19 2.49
C ARG A 93 -16.96 -0.55 3.97
N ILE A 94 -15.88 -0.46 4.75
CA ILE A 94 -15.92 -0.76 6.19
C ILE A 94 -16.77 0.27 6.92
N SER A 95 -16.58 1.56 6.62
CA SER A 95 -17.37 2.65 7.21
C SER A 95 -18.85 2.59 6.86
N GLY A 96 -19.21 2.25 5.62
CA GLY A 96 -20.60 2.04 5.21
C GLY A 96 -21.27 0.89 5.96
N VAL A 97 -20.53 -0.19 6.21
CA VAL A 97 -21.00 -1.30 7.05
C VAL A 97 -21.10 -0.89 8.53
N LEU A 98 -20.36 0.13 9.00
CA LEU A 98 -20.44 0.65 10.38
C LEU A 98 -21.63 1.59 10.63
N HIS A 99 -22.25 2.15 9.58
CA HIS A 99 -23.38 3.08 9.69
C HIS A 99 -24.72 2.53 9.18
N ALA A 100 -24.74 1.40 8.48
CA ALA A 100 -25.95 0.67 8.08
C ALA A 100 -26.52 -0.17 9.22
#